data_AF-A0A1M5ZUI2-F1
#
_entry.id   AF-A0A1M5ZUI2-F1
#
_cell.length_a   1.000
_cell.length_b   1.000
_cell.length_c   1.000
_cell.angle_alpha   90.00
_cell.angle_beta   90.00
_cell.angle_gamma   90.00
#
_symmetry.space_group_name_H-M   'P 1'
#
loop_
_entity.id
_entity.type
_entity.pdbx_description
1 polymer ?
#
loop_
_entity_poly.entity_id
_entity_poly.type
_entity_poly.pdbx_seq_one_letter_code
_entity_poly.pdbx_strand_id
1 'polypeptide(L)'
;MTIQQLLHDMQMSRYRLSKISGIPWATLADIYSGKTHLHRCGAGTLSKLSKTLGLSIEELLALETEPEKNTATGKPNIKTYLETGLSESVQKAIKDYSQGEKEQVLYLDCLWNELYGAINADLWAGLITEEQASYLRGKYLGTGGKDGIND
;
A
#
# COMPACT_ATOMS: atom_id res chain seq x y z
N MET A 1 11.56 6.78 -1.27
CA MET A 1 11.70 6.25 -2.65
C MET A 1 12.14 4.81 -2.55
N THR A 2 11.43 3.88 -3.19
CA THR A 2 11.75 2.45 -3.13
C THR A 2 12.59 2.01 -4.33
N ILE A 3 13.30 0.88 -4.19
CA ILE A 3 14.05 0.29 -5.32
C ILE A 3 13.12 -0.06 -6.50
N GLN A 4 11.83 -0.30 -6.20
CA GLN A 4 10.80 -0.57 -7.19
C GLN A 4 10.44 0.66 -8.01
N GLN A 5 10.21 1.78 -7.32
CA GLN A 5 9.93 3.08 -7.95
C GLN A 5 11.13 3.55 -8.78
N LEU A 6 12.35 3.42 -8.26
CA LEU A 6 13.57 3.78 -8.98
C LEU A 6 13.70 3.03 -10.32
N LEU A 7 13.53 1.70 -10.32
CA LEU A 7 13.62 0.92 -11.57
C LEU A 7 12.51 1.26 -12.56
N HIS A 8 11.32 1.62 -12.07
CA HIS A 8 10.23 2.09 -12.92
C HIS A 8 10.60 3.43 -13.59
N ASP A 9 11.11 4.38 -12.83
CA ASP A 9 11.52 5.70 -13.34
C ASP A 9 12.68 5.60 -14.34
N MET A 10 13.59 4.65 -14.13
CA MET A 10 14.68 4.32 -15.05
C MET A 10 14.25 3.46 -16.26
N GLN A 11 12.96 3.10 -16.38
CA GLN A 11 12.43 2.17 -17.38
C GLN A 11 13.26 0.87 -17.50
N MET A 12 13.71 0.35 -16.36
CA MET A 12 14.62 -0.78 -16.27
C MET A 12 13.94 -1.97 -15.61
N SER A 13 13.85 -3.09 -16.34
CA SER A 13 13.32 -4.33 -15.77
C SER A 13 14.34 -5.01 -14.85
N ARG A 14 13.86 -5.80 -13.87
CA ARG A 14 14.72 -6.66 -13.02
C ARG A 14 15.62 -7.60 -13.82
N TYR A 15 15.10 -8.13 -14.92
CA TYR A 15 15.88 -8.98 -15.83
C TYR A 15 17.04 -8.19 -16.45
N ARG A 16 16.77 -6.98 -16.95
CA ARG A 16 17.79 -6.09 -17.51
C ARG A 16 18.83 -5.72 -16.45
N LEU A 17 18.39 -5.38 -15.24
CA LEU A 17 19.29 -5.12 -14.10
C LEU A 17 20.19 -6.33 -13.80
N SER A 18 19.65 -7.55 -13.79
CA SER A 18 20.43 -8.78 -13.61
C SER A 18 21.53 -8.93 -14.65
N LYS A 19 21.19 -8.71 -15.93
CA LYS A 19 22.14 -8.84 -17.05
C LYS A 19 23.25 -7.80 -17.01
N ILE A 20 22.93 -6.55 -16.65
CA ILE A 20 23.91 -5.46 -16.65
C ILE A 20 24.79 -5.49 -15.39
N SER A 21 24.20 -5.74 -14.22
CA SER A 21 24.93 -5.77 -12.94
C SER A 21 25.73 -7.06 -12.71
N GLY A 22 25.40 -8.14 -13.43
CA GLY A 22 25.96 -9.47 -13.18
C GLY A 22 25.56 -10.04 -11.81
N ILE A 23 24.43 -9.60 -11.27
CA ILE A 23 23.83 -10.14 -10.04
C ILE A 23 22.81 -11.21 -10.46
N PRO A 24 22.82 -12.41 -9.82
CA PRO A 24 21.85 -13.45 -10.14
C PRO A 24 20.40 -12.97 -10.00
N TRP A 25 19.54 -13.39 -10.93
CA TRP A 25 18.12 -13.01 -10.92
C TRP A 25 17.43 -13.36 -9.60
N ALA A 26 17.74 -14.51 -9.01
CA ALA A 26 17.18 -14.94 -7.73
C ALA A 26 17.48 -13.93 -6.60
N THR A 27 18.73 -13.47 -6.52
CA THR A 27 19.15 -12.44 -5.55
C THR A 27 18.38 -11.14 -5.74
N LEU A 28 18.23 -10.67 -6.98
CA LEU A 28 17.44 -9.47 -7.26
C LEU A 28 15.95 -9.66 -6.96
N ALA A 29 15.41 -10.85 -7.20
CA ALA A 29 14.02 -11.17 -6.87
C ALA A 29 13.77 -11.16 -5.36
N ASP A 30 14.70 -11.67 -4.56
CA ASP A 30 14.63 -11.63 -3.09
C ASP A 30 14.74 -10.20 -2.55
N ILE A 31 15.61 -9.37 -3.12
CA ILE A 31 15.70 -7.95 -2.77
C ILE A 31 14.38 -7.22 -3.09
N TYR A 32 13.84 -7.43 -4.31
CA TYR A 32 12.64 -6.74 -4.76
C TYR A 32 11.34 -7.18 -4.07
N SER A 33 11.33 -8.40 -3.53
CA SER A 33 10.21 -8.93 -2.75
C SER A 33 10.31 -8.59 -1.27
N GLY A 34 11.41 -7.95 -0.83
CA GLY A 34 11.65 -7.62 0.58
C GLY A 34 12.23 -8.78 1.41
N LYS A 35 12.36 -9.99 0.84
CA LYS A 35 12.97 -11.14 1.55
C LYS A 35 14.41 -10.88 1.99
N THR A 36 15.14 -10.07 1.23
CA THR A 36 16.49 -9.62 1.58
C THR A 36 16.58 -8.10 1.55
N HIS A 37 16.82 -7.48 2.70
CA HIS A 37 17.08 -6.05 2.76
C HIS A 37 18.48 -5.71 2.23
N LEU A 38 18.62 -4.51 1.65
CA LEU A 38 19.89 -4.03 1.10
C LEU A 38 21.02 -4.01 2.14
N HIS A 39 20.72 -3.70 3.41
CA HIS A 39 21.72 -3.73 4.50
C HIS A 39 22.31 -5.13 4.78
N ARG A 40 21.66 -6.21 4.33
CA ARG A 40 22.13 -7.60 4.47
C ARG A 40 22.91 -8.08 3.25
N CYS A 41 22.95 -7.30 2.18
CA CYS A 41 23.68 -7.66 0.98
C CYS A 41 25.18 -7.53 1.22
N GLY A 42 25.97 -8.50 0.73
CA GLY A 42 27.43 -8.40 0.78
C GLY A 42 27.95 -7.21 -0.02
N ALA A 43 29.14 -6.72 0.34
CA ALA A 43 29.77 -5.54 -0.28
C ALA A 43 29.88 -5.64 -1.81
N GLY A 44 30.15 -6.84 -2.35
CA GLY A 44 30.20 -7.06 -3.80
C GLY A 44 28.85 -6.83 -4.50
N THR A 45 27.73 -7.21 -3.87
CA THR A 45 26.38 -6.98 -4.41
C THR A 45 26.02 -5.50 -4.33
N LEU A 46 26.31 -4.85 -3.20
CA LEU A 46 26.08 -3.41 -3.02
C LEU A 46 26.88 -2.58 -4.03
N SER A 47 28.17 -2.90 -4.23
CA SER A 47 29.01 -2.22 -5.21
C SER A 47 28.50 -2.36 -6.65
N LYS A 48 28.05 -3.56 -7.03
CA LYS A 48 27.45 -3.80 -8.36
C LYS A 48 26.15 -3.02 -8.55
N LEU A 49 25.27 -2.99 -7.54
CA LEU A 49 24.01 -2.23 -7.58
C LEU A 49 24.28 -0.73 -7.66
N SER A 50 25.11 -0.20 -6.77
CA SER A 50 25.55 1.20 -6.73
C SER A 50 26.07 1.65 -8.09
N LYS A 51 27.02 0.90 -8.68
CA LYS A 51 27.60 1.21 -9.99
C LYS A 51 26.58 1.16 -11.13
N THR A 52 25.65 0.20 -11.10
CA THR A 52 24.68 0.01 -12.19
C THR A 52 23.55 1.03 -12.13
N LEU A 53 23.12 1.41 -10.93
CA LEU A 53 22.03 2.37 -10.69
C LEU A 53 22.52 3.82 -10.61
N GLY A 54 23.84 4.06 -10.57
CA GLY A 54 24.42 5.39 -10.49
C GLY A 54 24.22 6.06 -9.12
N LEU A 55 24.08 5.25 -8.05
CA LEU A 55 23.88 5.72 -6.68
C LEU A 55 25.13 5.48 -5.85
N SER A 56 25.38 6.31 -4.85
CA SER A 56 26.31 5.96 -3.76
C SER A 56 25.75 4.78 -2.94
N ILE A 57 26.63 4.13 -2.17
CA ILE A 57 26.20 3.05 -1.27
C ILE A 57 25.22 3.58 -0.21
N GLU A 58 25.43 4.80 0.26
CA GLU A 58 24.56 5.46 1.25
C GLU A 58 23.16 5.71 0.66
N GLU A 59 23.06 6.31 -0.52
CA GLU A 59 21.78 6.52 -1.21
C GLU A 59 21.07 5.20 -1.52
N LEU A 60 21.83 4.17 -1.91
CA LEU A 60 21.28 2.84 -2.15
C LEU A 60 20.68 2.23 -0.87
N LEU A 61 21.38 2.36 0.26
CA LEU A 61 20.91 1.85 1.56
C LEU A 61 19.76 2.68 2.14
N ALA A 62 19.63 3.95 1.74
CA ALA A 62 18.53 4.83 2.11
C ALA A 62 17.24 4.55 1.32
N LEU A 63 17.28 3.68 0.29
CA LEU A 63 16.07 3.24 -0.39
C LEU A 63 15.16 2.48 0.59
N GLU A 64 13.94 2.96 0.70
CA GLU A 64 12.92 2.33 1.55
C GLU A 64 12.56 0.96 0.93
N THR A 65 12.62 -0.10 1.73
CA THR A 65 11.99 -1.36 1.35
C THR A 65 10.48 -1.20 1.49
N GLU A 66 9.72 -1.49 0.43
CA GLU A 66 8.25 -1.54 0.48
C GLU A 66 7.76 -2.31 1.73
N PRO A 67 6.72 -1.84 2.43
CA PRO A 67 6.19 -2.53 3.60
C PRO A 67 5.78 -3.96 3.21
N GLU A 68 6.28 -4.95 3.95
CA GLU A 68 6.20 -6.37 3.64
C GLU A 68 4.78 -6.82 3.26
N LYS A 69 4.60 -7.53 2.14
CA LYS A 69 3.34 -8.22 1.86
C LYS A 69 3.12 -9.29 2.95
N ASN A 70 1.99 -9.23 3.66
CA ASN A 70 1.63 -10.28 4.62
C ASN A 70 1.59 -11.64 3.92
N THR A 71 2.54 -12.51 4.27
CA THR A 71 2.74 -13.85 3.68
C THR A 71 1.64 -14.83 4.04
N ALA A 72 0.71 -14.47 4.94
CA ALA A 72 -0.44 -15.28 5.32
C ALA A 72 -1.64 -15.18 4.36
N THR A 73 -1.83 -14.06 3.66
CA THR A 73 -3.04 -13.81 2.85
C THR A 73 -2.77 -13.47 1.38
N GLY A 74 -1.51 -13.26 1.00
CA GLY A 74 -1.12 -12.87 -0.37
C GLY A 74 -1.55 -11.44 -0.75
N LYS A 75 -2.17 -10.70 0.18
CA LYS A 75 -2.68 -9.34 -0.04
C LYS A 75 -1.57 -8.30 0.17
N PRO A 76 -1.55 -7.21 -0.61
CA PRO A 76 -0.64 -6.09 -0.37
C PRO A 76 -0.81 -5.54 1.06
N ASN A 77 0.29 -5.09 1.67
CA ASN A 77 0.26 -4.45 3.00
C ASN A 77 -0.57 -3.15 2.96
N ILE A 78 -0.45 -2.43 1.84
CA ILE A 78 -1.27 -1.26 1.54
C ILE A 78 -2.63 -1.75 1.05
N LYS A 79 -3.66 -1.59 1.91
CA LYS A 79 -5.04 -2.03 1.66
C LYS A 79 -5.83 -1.17 0.65
N THR A 80 -5.16 -0.35 -0.16
CA THR A 80 -5.82 0.52 -1.16
C THR A 80 -6.66 -0.25 -2.18
N TYR A 81 -6.39 -1.53 -2.40
CA TYR A 81 -7.24 -2.39 -3.23
C TYR A 81 -8.68 -2.52 -2.69
N LEU A 82 -8.89 -2.33 -1.38
CA LEU A 82 -10.23 -2.33 -0.77
C LEU A 82 -11.04 -1.07 -1.10
N GLU A 83 -10.40 -0.04 -1.66
CA GLU A 83 -11.04 1.22 -2.10
C GLU A 83 -11.40 1.22 -3.58
N THR A 84 -11.23 0.09 -4.25
CA THR A 84 -11.56 -0.08 -5.67
C THR A 84 -12.97 -0.63 -5.84
N GLY A 85 -13.64 -0.24 -6.93
CA GLY A 85 -14.98 -0.75 -7.25
C GLY A 85 -16.12 -0.23 -6.37
N LEU A 86 -15.92 0.85 -5.61
CA LEU A 86 -16.95 1.46 -4.77
C LEU A 86 -18.04 2.12 -5.64
N SER A 87 -19.28 2.13 -5.17
CA SER A 87 -20.36 2.87 -5.84
C SER A 87 -20.10 4.38 -5.83
N GLU A 88 -20.76 5.10 -6.74
CA GLU A 88 -20.72 6.57 -6.75
C GLU A 88 -21.20 7.17 -5.42
N SER A 89 -22.16 6.53 -4.76
CA SER A 89 -22.69 6.95 -3.46
C SER A 89 -21.60 6.91 -2.38
N VAL A 90 -20.90 5.79 -2.23
CA VAL A 90 -19.81 5.64 -1.27
C VAL A 90 -18.65 6.59 -1.60
N GLN A 91 -18.27 6.70 -2.87
CA GLN A 91 -17.19 7.62 -3.28
C GLN A 91 -17.54 9.07 -2.95
N LYS A 92 -18.78 9.50 -3.21
CA LYS A 92 -19.25 10.84 -2.88
C LYS A 92 -19.25 11.06 -1.37
N ALA A 93 -19.79 10.12 -0.58
CA ALA A 93 -19.86 10.26 0.87
C ALA A 93 -18.45 10.31 1.52
N ILE A 94 -17.48 9.54 1.01
CA ILE A 94 -16.07 9.62 1.44
C ILE A 94 -15.52 11.03 1.19
N LYS A 95 -15.73 11.55 -0.03
CA LYS A 95 -15.25 12.89 -0.41
C LYS A 95 -15.87 13.97 0.46
N ASP A 96 -17.19 13.93 0.66
CA ASP A 96 -17.91 14.93 1.43
C ASP A 96 -17.47 14.88 2.91
N TYR A 97 -17.34 13.68 3.49
CA TYR A 97 -16.86 13.51 4.87
C TYR A 97 -15.43 14.05 5.04
N SER A 98 -14.48 13.62 4.19
CA SER A 98 -13.09 14.09 4.27
C SER A 98 -12.95 15.60 4.05
N GLN A 99 -13.76 16.19 3.17
CA GLN A 99 -13.80 17.64 3.00
C GLN A 99 -14.37 18.32 4.24
N GLY A 100 -15.46 17.79 4.81
CA GLY A 100 -16.06 18.30 6.03
C GLY A 100 -15.11 18.27 7.23
N GLU A 101 -14.32 17.21 7.38
CA GLU A 101 -13.25 17.14 8.39
C GLU A 101 -12.21 18.24 8.18
N LYS A 102 -11.75 18.43 6.94
CA LYS A 102 -10.75 19.45 6.59
C LYS A 102 -11.26 20.87 6.86
N GLU A 103 -12.52 21.12 6.56
CA GLU A 103 -13.17 22.42 6.74
C GLU A 103 -13.72 22.64 8.15
N GLN A 104 -13.67 21.61 9.01
CA GLN A 104 -14.24 21.65 10.37
C GLN A 104 -15.71 22.08 10.37
N VAL A 105 -16.50 21.53 9.44
CA VAL A 105 -17.91 21.89 9.30
C VAL A 105 -18.71 21.48 10.54
N LEU A 106 -19.72 22.28 10.88
CA LEU A 106 -20.54 22.05 12.08
C LEU A 106 -21.44 20.80 11.99
N TYR A 107 -21.65 20.26 10.79
CA TYR A 107 -22.54 19.13 10.49
C TYR A 107 -21.75 17.84 10.17
N LEU A 108 -20.55 17.68 10.74
CA LEU A 108 -19.71 16.51 10.48
C LEU A 108 -20.39 15.20 10.90
N ASP A 109 -21.25 15.23 11.92
CA ASP A 109 -22.09 14.12 12.36
C ASP A 109 -23.07 13.65 11.27
N CYS A 110 -23.65 14.59 10.51
CA CYS A 110 -24.50 14.29 9.37
C CYS A 110 -23.71 13.61 8.24
N LEU A 111 -22.51 14.12 7.95
CA LEU A 111 -21.63 13.51 6.94
C LEU A 111 -21.14 12.12 7.37
N TRP A 112 -20.87 11.93 8.66
CA TRP A 112 -20.52 10.63 9.23
C TRP A 112 -21.66 9.63 9.03
N ASN A 113 -22.90 10.02 9.33
CA ASN A 113 -24.08 9.18 9.16
C ASN A 113 -24.32 8.83 7.69
N GLU A 114 -24.12 9.78 6.77
CA GLU A 114 -24.23 9.56 5.32
C GLU A 114 -23.21 8.52 4.85
N LEU A 115 -21.94 8.66 5.25
CA LEU A 115 -20.89 7.72 4.88
C LEU A 115 -21.12 6.33 5.49
N TYR A 116 -21.50 6.26 6.77
CA TYR A 116 -21.85 5.01 7.42
C TYR A 116 -23.04 4.32 6.72
N GLY A 117 -24.07 5.09 6.37
CA GLY A 117 -25.25 4.62 5.64
C GLY A 117 -24.91 4.09 4.26
N ALA A 118 -24.13 4.83 3.47
CA ALA A 118 -23.71 4.43 2.12
C ALA A 118 -22.90 3.13 2.14
N ILE A 119 -21.94 2.98 3.06
CA ILE A 119 -21.15 1.75 3.20
C ILE A 119 -22.05 0.56 3.55
N ASN A 120 -22.98 0.74 4.49
CA ASN A 120 -23.92 -0.32 4.86
C ASN A 120 -24.86 -0.70 3.71
N ALA A 121 -25.39 0.29 2.98
CA ALA A 121 -26.29 0.04 1.86
C ALA A 121 -25.62 -0.81 0.78
N ASP A 122 -24.37 -0.47 0.40
CA ASP A 122 -23.59 -1.24 -0.57
C ASP A 122 -23.26 -2.65 -0.07
N LEU A 123 -22.98 -2.81 1.23
CA LEU A 123 -22.76 -4.12 1.84
C LEU A 123 -24.02 -4.99 1.75
N TRP A 124 -25.18 -4.46 2.16
CA TRP A 124 -26.46 -5.18 2.10
C TRP A 124 -26.90 -5.50 0.66
N ALA A 125 -26.54 -4.64 -0.29
CA ALA A 125 -26.78 -4.85 -1.71
C ALA A 125 -25.78 -5.82 -2.36
N GLY A 126 -24.73 -6.25 -1.64
CA GLY A 126 -23.69 -7.14 -2.16
C GLY A 126 -22.74 -6.48 -3.17
N LEU A 127 -22.67 -5.15 -3.19
CA LEU A 127 -21.79 -4.38 -4.09
C LEU A 127 -20.35 -4.33 -3.57
N ILE A 128 -20.17 -4.45 -2.25
CA ILE A 128 -18.87 -4.55 -1.59
C ILE A 128 -18.85 -5.74 -0.64
N THR A 129 -17.65 -6.21 -0.31
CA THR A 129 -17.45 -7.29 0.67
C THR A 129 -17.47 -6.77 2.11
N GLU A 130 -17.69 -7.67 3.07
CA GLU A 130 -17.53 -7.38 4.51
C GLU A 130 -16.14 -6.81 4.84
N GLU A 131 -15.10 -7.33 4.19
CA GLU A 131 -13.73 -6.82 4.37
C GLU A 131 -13.60 -5.36 3.90
N GLN A 132 -14.18 -5.02 2.75
CA GLN A 132 -14.21 -3.64 2.27
C GLN A 132 -15.00 -2.75 3.22
N ALA A 133 -16.20 -3.16 3.63
CA ALA A 133 -17.03 -2.39 4.54
C ALA A 133 -16.31 -2.11 5.87
N SER A 134 -15.72 -3.13 6.49
CA SER A 134 -14.95 -3.01 7.73
C SER A 134 -13.72 -2.13 7.56
N TYR A 135 -13.00 -2.26 6.43
CA TYR A 135 -11.86 -1.40 6.13
C TYR A 135 -12.26 0.06 5.96
N LEU A 136 -13.30 0.36 5.18
CA LEU A 136 -13.78 1.72 4.93
C LEU A 136 -14.25 2.39 6.22
N ARG A 137 -15.04 1.69 7.04
CA ARG A 137 -15.47 2.17 8.37
C ARG A 137 -14.28 2.41 9.28
N GLY A 138 -13.30 1.50 9.30
CA GLY A 138 -12.10 1.65 10.10
C GLY A 138 -11.25 2.85 9.67
N LYS A 139 -11.04 3.01 8.38
CA LYS A 139 -10.19 4.08 7.82
C LYS A 139 -10.83 5.46 7.95
N TYR A 140 -12.11 5.59 7.62
CA TYR A 140 -12.76 6.89 7.49
C TYR A 140 -13.58 7.27 8.72
N LEU A 141 -14.17 6.32 9.44
CA LEU A 141 -15.10 6.62 10.54
C LEU A 141 -14.50 6.35 11.93
N GLY A 142 -13.29 5.78 12.00
CA GLY A 142 -12.63 5.44 13.25
C GLY A 142 -13.29 4.29 14.04
N THR A 143 -14.26 3.59 13.45
CA THR A 143 -14.98 2.48 14.13
C THR A 143 -14.30 1.13 13.98
N GLY A 144 -13.10 1.10 13.38
CA GLY A 144 -12.32 -0.12 13.10
C GLY A 144 -11.59 -0.61 14.34
N GLY A 145 -12.33 -1.12 15.31
CA GLY A 145 -11.79 -1.67 16.54
C GLY A 145 -12.88 -2.13 17.48
N LYS A 146 -13.52 -3.27 17.14
CA LYS A 146 -14.21 -4.19 18.06
C LYS A 146 -14.72 -5.41 17.28
N ASP A 147 -13.80 -6.14 16.66
CA ASP A 147 -14.06 -7.56 16.42
C ASP A 147 -13.70 -8.30 17.71
N GLY A 148 -14.73 -8.76 18.42
CA GLY A 148 -14.63 -9.82 19.43
C GLY A 148 -14.81 -9.40 20.88
N ILE A 149 -16.04 -9.09 21.29
CA ILE A 149 -16.67 -9.66 22.51
C ILE A 149 -18.18 -9.79 22.23
N ASN A 150 -18.60 -10.98 21.81
CA ASN A 150 -19.97 -11.47 22.03
C ASN A 150 -19.82 -12.70 22.93
N ASP A 151 -20.00 -12.46 24.23
CA ASP A 151 -20.74 -13.23 25.25
C ASP A 151 -20.19 -12.90 26.66
#